data_AF-A0A2M8GYP9-F1
#
_entry.id   AF-A0A2M8GYP9-F1
#
_cell.length_a   1.000
_cell.length_b   1.000
_cell.length_c   1.000
_cell.angle_alpha   90.00
_cell.angle_beta   90.00
_cell.angle_gamma   90.00
#
_symmetry.space_group_name_H-M   'P 1'
#
loop_
_entity.id
_entity.type
_entity.pdbx_description
1 polymer ?
#
loop_
_entity_poly.entity_id
_entity_poly.type
_entity_poly.pdbx_seq_one_letter_code
_entity_poly.pdbx_strand_id
1 'polypeptide(L)'
;MALLPLLPGGAYAAAEPDGTSVSVTTSNIIQNVGIAAAGKSIAKQQIGSAASQQESDTQINVILNQKVTNVAGAIAGAAEAYQNIAVTKGNKETSSSISVTAKGSLVNVAAGLGSSIANLGDVVAHLGDSISNQIPVSKQNIAVINSDQSKNDHITLNLMNDVTNTGAAILGKSSAIQNIGTISGSSSVRDRIHITARGKIQNTAEGILGSGTARQNIGTINGQSEDNSIDIAASNISGLARGILGEGSVQQNIGGIASGGKNNHIAISTKNIIGSGTGFIGAGSVEQNIGVIKSGGNNNNITISSGNISGSGKGLIGKGKSIENIGEIDKKNSQNITMNIQTGDITAAASGVDSTAKIDIGHITGSVNNVKENIQLGNVSNYILSANSIATIAVGNISTDLKSPADINIKTGDLTTNVTGTLNSKEGDIGIWVGNISKADSGKQTINISTHDLTVDVTGCYSSDCLFGGYSRIRIGNIGMDNKYDKSIGKQISDCVKHPGKSCLTHLKSYFEQDSSLIKDACSNKLNQHICNWVDDVGDLIKYL
;
A
#
# COMPACT_ATOMS: atom_id res chain seq x y z
N MET A 1 -25.93 12.76 34.77
CA MET A 1 -25.72 14.21 34.66
C MET A 1 -25.26 14.49 33.24
N ALA A 2 -26.18 14.83 32.35
CA ALA A 2 -25.90 15.01 30.92
C ALA A 2 -25.50 16.48 30.67
N LEU A 3 -24.23 16.73 30.37
CA LEU A 3 -23.84 18.00 29.75
C LEU A 3 -24.36 17.96 28.31
N LEU A 4 -25.26 18.89 27.96
CA LEU A 4 -25.60 19.14 26.56
C LEU A 4 -24.33 19.61 25.82
N PRO A 5 -23.98 19.02 24.66
CA PRO A 5 -22.93 19.56 23.83
C PRO A 5 -23.41 20.86 23.17
N LEU A 6 -22.64 21.92 23.35
CA LEU A 6 -22.72 23.15 22.55
C LEU A 6 -22.53 22.79 21.08
N LEU A 7 -23.58 22.97 20.27
CA LEU A 7 -23.55 22.85 18.81
C LEU A 7 -22.61 23.92 18.22
N PRO A 8 -21.54 23.57 17.48
CA PRO A 8 -20.92 24.52 16.56
C PRO A 8 -21.77 24.58 15.29
N GLY A 9 -22.01 25.81 14.82
CA GLY A 9 -23.00 26.18 13.81
C GLY A 9 -22.99 25.38 12.51
N GLY A 10 -24.20 25.08 12.03
CA GLY A 10 -24.45 24.53 10.71
C GLY A 10 -24.21 25.56 9.62
N ALA A 11 -23.54 25.15 8.54
CA ALA A 11 -23.47 25.89 7.30
C ALA A 11 -24.85 25.89 6.62
N TYR A 12 -25.28 27.06 6.14
CA TYR A 12 -26.49 27.25 5.35
C TYR A 12 -26.25 26.72 3.94
N ALA A 13 -27.09 25.79 3.47
CA ALA A 13 -27.15 25.41 2.06
C ALA A 13 -27.93 26.50 1.31
N ALA A 14 -27.23 27.45 0.69
CA ALA A 14 -27.81 28.32 -0.32
C ALA A 14 -27.78 27.58 -1.67
N ALA A 15 -28.82 27.75 -2.49
CA ALA A 15 -29.00 26.92 -3.68
C ALA A 15 -27.94 27.14 -4.77
N GLU A 16 -27.35 28.33 -4.90
CA GLU A 16 -26.37 28.66 -5.96
C GLU A 16 -25.48 29.88 -5.60
N PRO A 17 -24.61 29.85 -4.56
CA PRO A 17 -23.66 30.92 -4.35
C PRO A 17 -22.39 30.71 -5.19
N ASP A 18 -22.32 31.33 -6.37
CA ASP A 18 -21.02 31.60 -7.00
C ASP A 18 -20.19 32.51 -6.07
N GLY A 19 -18.90 32.20 -5.87
CA GLY A 19 -17.98 33.03 -5.10
C GLY A 19 -18.06 32.90 -3.58
N THR A 20 -18.40 31.73 -3.05
CA THR A 20 -18.44 31.48 -1.60
C THR A 20 -17.04 31.64 -0.96
N SER A 21 -16.89 32.55 0.01
CA SER A 21 -15.65 32.69 0.79
C SER A 21 -15.88 32.40 2.27
N VAL A 22 -15.12 31.45 2.83
CA VAL A 22 -15.12 31.08 4.24
C VAL A 22 -13.72 31.30 4.82
N SER A 23 -13.58 32.24 5.75
CA SER A 23 -12.33 32.44 6.48
C SER A 23 -12.51 32.17 7.97
N VAL A 24 -11.66 31.29 8.52
CA VAL A 24 -11.64 30.94 9.95
C VAL A 24 -10.23 31.13 10.47
N THR A 25 -10.04 31.96 11.49
CA THR A 25 -8.78 32.06 12.22
C THR A 25 -9.04 31.84 13.70
N THR A 26 -8.32 30.90 14.32
CA THR A 26 -8.42 30.65 15.75
C THR A 26 -7.07 30.83 16.44
N SER A 27 -7.10 31.52 17.58
CA SER A 27 -5.93 31.75 18.44
C SER A 27 -5.97 30.94 19.73
N ASN A 28 -7.07 30.24 19.97
CA ASN A 28 -7.30 29.43 21.17
C ASN A 28 -7.33 27.95 20.83
N ILE A 29 -7.11 27.11 21.84
CA ILE A 29 -7.31 25.67 21.75
C ILE A 29 -8.79 25.39 21.43
N ILE A 30 -9.04 24.52 20.46
CA ILE A 30 -10.40 24.06 20.13
C ILE A 30 -10.55 22.64 20.62
N GLN A 31 -11.50 22.40 21.52
CA GLN A 31 -11.78 21.07 22.08
C GLN A 31 -13.25 20.72 21.92
N ASN A 32 -13.52 19.53 21.39
CA ASN A 32 -14.84 18.92 21.37
C ASN A 32 -14.72 17.52 21.98
N VAL A 33 -15.44 17.26 23.07
CA VAL A 33 -15.34 16.02 23.83
C VAL A 33 -16.73 15.47 24.09
N GLY A 34 -17.02 14.29 23.54
CA GLY A 34 -18.21 13.52 23.84
C GLY A 34 -17.84 12.30 24.67
N ILE A 35 -18.47 12.09 25.83
CA ILE A 35 -18.26 10.90 26.67
C ILE A 35 -19.60 10.28 27.01
N ALA A 36 -19.74 8.98 26.79
CA ALA A 36 -20.91 8.21 27.19
C ALA A 36 -20.51 7.05 28.11
N ALA A 37 -21.16 6.93 29.26
CA ALA A 37 -20.98 5.77 30.13
C ALA A 37 -21.64 4.51 29.53
N ALA A 38 -22.84 4.67 28.98
CA ALA A 38 -23.57 3.64 28.24
C ALA A 38 -24.10 4.22 26.92
N GLY A 39 -24.18 3.39 25.88
CA GLY A 39 -24.64 3.80 24.56
C GLY A 39 -23.58 4.50 23.71
N LYS A 40 -24.03 5.21 22.67
CA LYS A 40 -23.17 5.76 21.61
C LYS A 40 -22.72 7.19 21.95
N SER A 41 -21.40 7.42 21.99
CA SER A 41 -20.81 8.76 22.07
C SER A 41 -20.46 9.25 20.66
N ILE A 42 -20.85 10.48 20.34
CA ILE A 42 -20.55 11.10 19.04
C ILE A 42 -19.95 12.49 19.27
N ALA A 43 -18.76 12.73 18.75
CA ALA A 43 -18.11 14.03 18.73
C ALA A 43 -17.92 14.48 17.27
N LYS A 44 -18.72 15.46 16.82
CA LYS A 44 -18.60 16.08 15.48
C LYS A 44 -18.01 17.48 15.60
N GLN A 45 -16.89 17.71 14.93
CA GLN A 45 -16.23 19.01 14.83
C GLN A 45 -16.06 19.38 13.36
N GLN A 46 -16.52 20.58 13.00
CA GLN A 46 -16.46 21.10 11.63
C GLN A 46 -15.90 22.53 11.69
N ILE A 47 -14.80 22.78 10.98
CA ILE A 47 -14.09 24.06 10.99
C ILE A 47 -13.80 24.47 9.54
N GLY A 48 -14.50 25.50 9.05
CA GLY A 48 -14.41 25.93 7.66
C GLY A 48 -15.03 24.90 6.73
N SER A 49 -16.23 25.15 6.23
CA SER A 49 -16.90 24.23 5.31
C SER A 49 -17.86 24.97 4.42
N ALA A 50 -17.95 24.55 3.17
CA ALA A 50 -18.95 25.02 2.22
C ALA A 50 -19.68 23.80 1.62
N ALA A 51 -20.93 24.00 1.24
CA ALA A 51 -21.71 22.98 0.54
C ALA A 51 -22.78 23.65 -0.34
N SER A 52 -22.69 23.43 -1.65
CA SER A 52 -23.66 23.85 -2.66
C SER A 52 -23.75 22.79 -3.76
N GLN A 53 -24.84 22.77 -4.54
CA GLN A 53 -24.95 21.85 -5.67
C GLN A 53 -23.98 22.19 -6.79
N GLN A 54 -23.70 23.47 -7.00
CA GLN A 54 -22.63 23.98 -7.86
C GLN A 54 -21.87 25.03 -7.07
N GLU A 55 -20.57 24.83 -6.91
CA GLU A 55 -19.66 25.81 -6.33
C GLU A 55 -18.70 26.21 -7.46
N SER A 56 -18.65 27.51 -7.74
CA SER A 56 -17.57 28.09 -8.53
C SER A 56 -16.84 29.11 -7.66
N ASP A 57 -15.52 29.14 -7.80
CA ASP A 57 -14.65 30.10 -7.10
C ASP A 57 -14.75 30.06 -5.57
N THR A 58 -14.98 28.87 -4.99
CA THR A 58 -15.15 28.73 -3.53
C THR A 58 -13.82 28.76 -2.80
N GLN A 59 -13.67 29.70 -1.88
CA GLN A 59 -12.43 29.93 -1.14
C GLN A 59 -12.61 29.60 0.33
N ILE A 60 -11.93 28.56 0.83
CA ILE A 60 -11.88 28.26 2.26
C ILE A 60 -10.47 28.50 2.78
N ASN A 61 -10.31 29.44 3.72
CA ASN A 61 -9.05 29.72 4.39
C ASN A 61 -9.16 29.47 5.90
N VAL A 62 -8.44 28.48 6.43
CA VAL A 62 -8.46 28.09 7.84
C VAL A 62 -7.08 28.21 8.47
N ILE A 63 -6.94 29.04 9.50
CA ILE A 63 -5.70 29.22 10.28
C ILE A 63 -5.95 28.79 11.73
N LEU A 64 -5.24 27.74 12.17
CA LEU A 64 -5.35 27.16 13.51
C LEU A 64 -4.04 27.39 14.24
N ASN A 65 -3.95 28.44 15.05
CA ASN A 65 -2.70 28.79 15.74
C ASN A 65 -2.40 27.86 16.93
N GLN A 66 -3.41 27.14 17.44
CA GLN A 66 -3.32 26.27 18.60
C GLN A 66 -3.84 24.87 18.30
N LYS A 67 -3.69 23.97 19.28
CA LYS A 67 -4.15 22.59 19.19
C LYS A 67 -5.66 22.50 18.94
N VAL A 68 -6.06 21.61 18.03
CA VAL A 68 -7.46 21.25 17.77
C VAL A 68 -7.67 19.79 18.13
N THR A 69 -8.65 19.51 18.97
CA THR A 69 -8.89 18.18 19.53
C THR A 69 -10.38 17.84 19.44
N ASN A 70 -10.68 16.68 18.87
CA ASN A 70 -12.01 16.08 18.80
C ASN A 70 -11.94 14.68 19.38
N VAL A 71 -12.67 14.41 20.46
CA VAL A 71 -12.60 13.14 21.20
C VAL A 71 -14.00 12.60 21.44
N ALA A 72 -14.24 11.36 21.07
CA ALA A 72 -15.38 10.57 21.49
C ALA A 72 -14.90 9.40 22.36
N GLY A 73 -15.45 9.28 23.57
CA GLY A 73 -15.19 8.20 24.51
C GLY A 73 -16.47 7.45 24.85
N ALA A 74 -16.45 6.11 24.87
CA ALA A 74 -17.60 5.30 25.32
C ALA A 74 -17.17 4.10 26.19
N ILE A 75 -17.78 3.94 27.37
CA ILE A 75 -17.43 2.84 28.30
C ILE A 75 -18.25 1.56 28.02
N ALA A 76 -19.51 1.67 27.63
CA ALA A 76 -20.33 0.49 27.31
C ALA A 76 -21.05 0.63 25.96
N GLY A 77 -20.43 1.33 25.01
CA GLY A 77 -20.96 1.43 23.64
C GLY A 77 -19.96 1.99 22.63
N ALA A 78 -20.48 2.42 21.47
CA ALA A 78 -19.67 2.93 20.36
C ALA A 78 -19.21 4.37 20.58
N ALA A 79 -18.02 4.71 20.06
CA ALA A 79 -17.52 6.08 20.01
C ALA A 79 -17.30 6.50 18.55
N GLU A 80 -17.85 7.64 18.13
CA GLU A 80 -17.62 8.17 16.79
C GLU A 80 -17.08 9.59 16.86
N ALA A 81 -15.89 9.80 16.32
CA ALA A 81 -15.24 11.10 16.26
C ALA A 81 -15.08 11.53 14.79
N TYR A 82 -15.83 12.56 14.39
CA TYR A 82 -15.76 13.15 13.06
C TYR A 82 -15.15 14.54 13.14
N GLN A 83 -13.97 14.73 12.57
CA GLN A 83 -13.30 16.03 12.46
C GLN A 83 -13.16 16.41 10.99
N ASN A 84 -13.86 17.48 10.59
CA ASN A 84 -13.81 18.05 9.25
C ASN A 84 -13.18 19.44 9.34
N ILE A 85 -12.03 19.64 8.71
CA ILE A 85 -11.34 20.94 8.64
C ILE A 85 -11.20 21.30 7.17
N ALA A 86 -11.80 22.42 6.76
CA ALA A 86 -11.84 22.87 5.38
C ALA A 86 -12.40 21.82 4.42
N VAL A 87 -13.72 21.61 4.42
CA VAL A 87 -14.37 20.63 3.55
C VAL A 87 -15.37 21.33 2.64
N THR A 88 -15.27 21.09 1.34
CA THR A 88 -16.30 21.43 0.35
C THR A 88 -17.03 20.19 -0.12
N LYS A 89 -18.31 20.34 -0.42
CA LYS A 89 -19.12 19.27 -1.02
C LYS A 89 -20.10 19.87 -2.03
N GLY A 90 -20.05 19.39 -3.27
CA GLY A 90 -21.02 19.75 -4.29
C GLY A 90 -21.15 18.72 -5.41
N ASN A 91 -21.96 19.01 -6.43
CA ASN A 91 -22.00 18.16 -7.64
C ASN A 91 -20.90 18.59 -8.60
N LYS A 92 -20.63 19.90 -8.68
CA LYS A 92 -19.58 20.48 -9.52
C LYS A 92 -18.83 21.55 -8.74
N GLU A 93 -17.52 21.38 -8.66
CA GLU A 93 -16.57 22.34 -8.08
C GLU A 93 -15.66 22.82 -9.21
N THR A 94 -15.55 24.13 -9.39
CA THR A 94 -14.60 24.69 -10.34
C THR A 94 -13.88 25.89 -9.77
N SER A 95 -12.55 25.91 -9.91
CA SER A 95 -11.69 26.99 -9.41
C SER A 95 -11.78 27.19 -7.90
N SER A 96 -12.16 26.15 -7.16
CA SER A 96 -12.26 26.18 -5.70
C SER A 96 -10.86 26.11 -5.09
N SER A 97 -10.61 26.89 -4.03
CA SER A 97 -9.34 26.90 -3.32
C SER A 97 -9.54 26.66 -1.82
N ILE A 98 -8.81 25.70 -1.28
CA ILE A 98 -8.73 25.42 0.15
C ILE A 98 -7.31 25.69 0.62
N SER A 99 -7.16 26.55 1.62
CA SER A 99 -5.91 26.79 2.34
C SER A 99 -6.09 26.48 3.82
N VAL A 100 -5.27 25.57 4.37
CA VAL A 100 -5.24 25.30 5.82
C VAL A 100 -3.83 25.48 6.34
N THR A 101 -3.67 26.32 7.35
CA THR A 101 -2.44 26.44 8.14
C THR A 101 -2.71 26.01 9.57
N ALA A 102 -2.22 24.84 9.95
CA ALA A 102 -2.30 24.33 11.32
C ALA A 102 -0.94 24.49 12.00
N LYS A 103 -0.83 25.51 12.86
CA LYS A 103 0.36 25.70 13.70
C LYS A 103 0.34 24.80 14.93
N GLY A 104 -0.83 24.41 15.44
CA GLY A 104 -0.97 23.42 16.51
C GLY A 104 -1.25 22.02 15.98
N SER A 105 -1.18 21.02 16.88
CA SER A 105 -1.52 19.62 16.52
C SER A 105 -3.02 19.45 16.24
N LEU A 106 -3.34 18.57 15.30
CA LEU A 106 -4.72 18.18 14.97
C LEU A 106 -4.96 16.76 15.46
N VAL A 107 -5.85 16.60 16.43
CA VAL A 107 -6.10 15.31 17.10
C VAL A 107 -7.56 14.93 16.97
N ASN A 108 -7.83 13.75 16.43
CA ASN A 108 -9.15 13.15 16.35
C ASN A 108 -9.10 11.74 16.95
N VAL A 109 -9.89 11.47 17.99
CA VAL A 109 -9.85 10.20 18.73
C VAL A 109 -11.27 9.68 18.95
N ALA A 110 -11.51 8.44 18.56
CA ALA A 110 -12.68 7.67 18.97
C ALA A 110 -12.20 6.45 19.76
N ALA A 111 -12.49 6.40 21.06
CA ALA A 111 -12.12 5.29 21.93
C ALA A 111 -13.36 4.70 22.62
N GLY A 112 -13.55 3.40 22.48
CA GLY A 112 -14.64 2.68 23.13
C GLY A 112 -14.19 1.37 23.76
N LEU A 113 -14.86 0.94 24.82
CA LEU A 113 -14.71 -0.43 25.30
C LEU A 113 -15.35 -1.43 24.34
N GLY A 114 -16.28 -0.98 23.48
CA GLY A 114 -17.03 -1.80 22.53
C GLY A 114 -17.95 -2.80 23.23
N SER A 115 -19.22 -2.82 22.85
CA SER A 115 -20.21 -3.70 23.48
C SER A 115 -20.10 -5.13 22.91
N SER A 116 -19.06 -5.87 23.28
CA SER A 116 -18.99 -7.33 23.03
C SER A 116 -18.84 -8.10 24.33
N ILE A 117 -19.52 -7.66 25.39
CA ILE A 117 -19.83 -8.53 26.53
C ILE A 117 -21.28 -8.96 26.39
N ALA A 118 -21.50 -10.05 25.65
CA ALA A 118 -22.61 -10.94 25.89
C ALA A 118 -21.98 -12.31 26.20
N ASN A 119 -22.34 -12.85 27.36
CA ASN A 119 -21.86 -14.12 27.90
C ASN A 119 -21.77 -15.25 26.86
N LEU A 120 -20.71 -16.05 27.02
CA LEU A 120 -20.60 -17.43 26.55
C LEU A 120 -21.95 -18.15 26.68
N GLY A 121 -22.43 -18.78 25.60
CA GLY A 121 -23.44 -19.83 25.66
C GLY A 121 -24.79 -19.47 25.03
N ASP A 122 -25.66 -18.75 25.75
CA ASP A 122 -27.12 -18.85 25.51
C ASP A 122 -27.81 -17.63 24.87
N VAL A 123 -27.18 -16.45 24.82
CA VAL A 123 -27.83 -15.22 24.31
C VAL A 123 -27.52 -14.95 22.83
N VAL A 124 -26.52 -15.64 22.27
CA VAL A 124 -26.00 -15.44 20.90
C VAL A 124 -27.04 -15.78 19.81
N ALA A 125 -28.04 -16.60 20.10
CA ALA A 125 -29.04 -16.98 19.11
C ALA A 125 -30.18 -15.96 18.92
N HIS A 126 -30.40 -15.01 19.83
CA HIS A 126 -31.58 -14.12 19.79
C HIS A 126 -31.26 -12.61 19.74
N LEU A 127 -29.98 -12.21 19.79
CA LEU A 127 -29.54 -10.80 19.74
C LEU A 127 -28.58 -10.48 18.59
N GLY A 128 -28.35 -11.44 17.68
CA GLY A 128 -27.35 -11.38 16.61
C GLY A 128 -27.44 -10.17 15.67
N ASP A 129 -28.61 -9.55 15.52
CA ASP A 129 -28.80 -8.46 14.56
C ASP A 129 -28.62 -7.04 15.15
N SER A 130 -28.71 -6.85 16.48
CA SER A 130 -28.69 -5.49 17.08
C SER A 130 -27.32 -5.03 17.62
N ILE A 131 -26.34 -5.94 17.77
CA ILE A 131 -25.03 -5.61 18.37
C ILE A 131 -23.93 -5.41 17.31
N SER A 132 -24.19 -5.75 16.04
CA SER A 132 -23.24 -5.67 14.91
C SER A 132 -22.77 -4.23 14.57
N ASN A 133 -23.45 -3.18 15.04
CA ASN A 133 -23.24 -1.81 14.56
C ASN A 133 -22.47 -0.87 15.52
N GLN A 134 -21.86 -1.38 16.59
CA GLN A 134 -21.17 -0.54 17.59
C GLN A 134 -19.64 -0.54 17.45
N ILE A 135 -19.14 0.01 16.34
CA ILE A 135 -17.71 0.10 16.00
C ILE A 135 -17.20 1.50 16.37
N PRO A 136 -16.15 1.66 17.20
CA PRO A 136 -15.47 2.93 17.30
C PRO A 136 -14.92 3.41 15.96
N VAL A 137 -15.37 4.57 15.49
CA VAL A 137 -14.98 5.17 14.19
C VAL A 137 -14.39 6.55 14.39
N SER A 138 -13.12 6.73 14.02
CA SER A 138 -12.44 8.02 13.98
C SER A 138 -12.25 8.44 12.52
N LYS A 139 -13.00 9.44 12.06
CA LYS A 139 -12.88 10.01 10.70
C LYS A 139 -12.35 11.44 10.76
N GLN A 140 -11.18 11.66 10.17
CA GLN A 140 -10.54 12.97 10.08
C GLN A 140 -10.38 13.36 8.60
N ASN A 141 -10.97 14.48 8.20
CA ASN A 141 -10.86 15.06 6.88
C ASN A 141 -10.23 16.46 7.02
N ILE A 142 -9.09 16.69 6.35
CA ILE A 142 -8.37 17.97 6.36
C ILE A 142 -8.13 18.40 4.92
N ALA A 143 -8.73 19.52 4.51
CA ALA A 143 -8.80 19.98 3.13
C ALA A 143 -9.31 18.89 2.18
N VAL A 144 -10.64 18.77 2.09
CA VAL A 144 -11.28 17.81 1.19
C VAL A 144 -12.24 18.55 0.27
N ILE A 145 -12.06 18.36 -1.03
CA ILE A 145 -13.00 18.74 -2.08
C ILE A 145 -13.68 17.47 -2.55
N ASN A 146 -14.99 17.37 -2.33
CA ASN A 146 -15.77 16.21 -2.72
C ASN A 146 -16.86 16.65 -3.70
N SER A 147 -16.61 16.42 -4.99
CA SER A 147 -17.48 16.82 -6.09
C SER A 147 -17.77 15.63 -7.01
N ASP A 148 -18.79 15.68 -7.86
CA ASP A 148 -18.86 14.74 -8.98
C ASP A 148 -17.94 15.18 -10.13
N GLN A 149 -17.66 16.47 -10.24
CA GLN A 149 -16.74 17.07 -11.22
C GLN A 149 -15.91 18.17 -10.56
N SER A 150 -14.59 18.04 -10.63
CA SER A 150 -13.60 18.98 -10.12
C SER A 150 -12.78 19.55 -11.28
N LYS A 151 -12.51 20.86 -11.28
CA LYS A 151 -11.67 21.50 -12.31
C LYS A 151 -10.99 22.75 -11.79
N ASN A 152 -9.67 22.82 -11.98
CA ASN A 152 -8.81 23.91 -11.52
C ASN A 152 -8.84 24.08 -9.99
N ASP A 153 -9.10 23.01 -9.25
CA ASP A 153 -9.22 23.11 -7.81
C ASP A 153 -7.84 23.06 -7.15
N HIS A 154 -7.68 23.80 -6.06
CA HIS A 154 -6.40 24.02 -5.42
C HIS A 154 -6.49 23.76 -3.91
N ILE A 155 -5.70 22.81 -3.41
CA ILE A 155 -5.53 22.56 -1.99
C ILE A 155 -4.11 22.93 -1.58
N THR A 156 -3.98 23.78 -0.57
CA THR A 156 -2.72 24.11 0.09
C THR A 156 -2.81 23.79 1.58
N LEU A 157 -1.91 22.95 2.07
CA LEU A 157 -1.86 22.52 3.47
C LEU A 157 -0.48 22.83 4.07
N ASN A 158 -0.45 23.55 5.18
CA ASN A 158 0.75 23.77 6.00
C ASN A 158 0.50 23.28 7.43
N LEU A 159 0.96 22.06 7.71
CA LEU A 159 0.78 21.33 8.96
C LEU A 159 2.10 21.38 9.75
N MET A 160 2.24 22.35 10.64
CA MET A 160 3.51 22.59 11.34
C MET A 160 3.77 21.60 12.48
N ASN A 161 2.74 20.88 12.92
CA ASN A 161 2.77 19.95 14.04
C ASN A 161 2.04 18.65 13.68
N ASP A 162 2.00 17.72 14.63
CA ASP A 162 1.44 16.38 14.42
C ASP A 162 -0.04 16.40 14.06
N VAL A 163 -0.41 15.51 13.13
CA VAL A 163 -1.78 15.21 12.74
C VAL A 163 -2.07 13.76 13.09
N THR A 164 -2.93 13.54 14.09
CA THR A 164 -3.22 12.23 14.66
C THR A 164 -4.70 11.90 14.53
N ASN A 165 -5.00 10.74 13.96
CA ASN A 165 -6.32 10.15 13.96
C ASN A 165 -6.26 8.78 14.64
N THR A 166 -7.12 8.51 15.61
CA THR A 166 -7.07 7.27 16.39
C THR A 166 -8.45 6.68 16.63
N GLY A 167 -8.67 5.48 16.12
CA GLY A 167 -9.80 4.62 16.50
C GLY A 167 -9.31 3.54 17.47
N ALA A 168 -9.95 3.40 18.63
CA ALA A 168 -9.59 2.39 19.61
C ALA A 168 -10.83 1.66 20.13
N ALA A 169 -10.75 0.34 20.17
CA ALA A 169 -11.74 -0.56 20.74
C ALA A 169 -11.03 -1.59 21.63
N ILE A 170 -11.51 -1.83 22.86
CA ILE A 170 -11.01 -2.93 23.69
C ILE A 170 -11.68 -4.24 23.24
N LEU A 171 -13.00 -4.24 23.11
CA LEU A 171 -13.80 -5.35 22.61
C LEU A 171 -14.35 -4.96 21.23
N GLY A 172 -14.21 -5.83 20.22
CA GLY A 172 -14.77 -5.58 18.89
C GLY A 172 -13.87 -4.76 17.95
N LYS A 173 -14.48 -4.23 16.88
CA LYS A 173 -13.77 -3.62 15.74
C LYS A 173 -13.52 -2.13 15.96
N SER A 174 -12.42 -1.59 15.45
CA SER A 174 -12.17 -0.14 15.36
C SER A 174 -11.77 0.27 13.95
N SER A 175 -12.11 1.50 13.57
CA SER A 175 -11.78 2.07 12.27
C SER A 175 -11.25 3.49 12.42
N ALA A 176 -10.14 3.77 11.77
CA ALA A 176 -9.53 5.09 11.71
C ALA A 176 -9.34 5.47 10.23
N ILE A 177 -10.09 6.46 9.76
CA ILE A 177 -10.06 6.94 8.37
C ILE A 177 -9.53 8.37 8.37
N GLN A 178 -8.42 8.62 7.68
CA GLN A 178 -7.77 9.91 7.60
C GLN A 178 -7.59 10.32 6.13
N ASN A 179 -8.20 11.43 5.74
CA ASN A 179 -8.06 12.04 4.41
C ASN A 179 -7.42 13.42 4.57
N ILE A 180 -6.26 13.64 3.95
CA ILE A 180 -5.49 14.88 4.03
C ILE A 180 -5.15 15.33 2.62
N GLY A 181 -5.74 16.44 2.18
CA GLY A 181 -5.58 16.92 0.81
C GLY A 181 -6.16 15.90 -0.15
N THR A 182 -7.47 15.84 -0.23
CA THR A 182 -8.18 14.94 -1.14
C THR A 182 -9.10 15.74 -2.04
N ILE A 183 -8.97 15.50 -3.34
CA ILE A 183 -9.93 15.97 -4.35
C ILE A 183 -10.59 14.70 -4.90
N SER A 184 -11.91 14.64 -4.88
CA SER A 184 -12.66 13.51 -5.40
C SER A 184 -13.71 13.99 -6.39
N GLY A 185 -13.84 13.23 -7.48
CA GLY A 185 -14.92 13.28 -8.45
C GLY A 185 -14.79 12.25 -9.57
N SER A 186 -15.71 12.29 -10.51
CA SER A 186 -15.70 11.46 -11.71
C SER A 186 -14.75 12.02 -12.78
N SER A 187 -14.53 13.34 -12.79
CA SER A 187 -13.54 14.06 -13.61
C SER A 187 -12.79 15.09 -12.77
N SER A 188 -11.48 15.18 -12.94
CA SER A 188 -10.58 16.10 -12.24
C SER A 188 -9.58 16.69 -13.22
N VAL A 189 -9.64 17.99 -13.51
CA VAL A 189 -8.77 18.59 -14.55
C VAL A 189 -8.05 19.82 -14.02
N ARG A 190 -6.72 19.83 -14.11
CA ARG A 190 -5.82 20.90 -13.63
C ARG A 190 -5.90 21.16 -12.14
N ASP A 191 -6.24 20.13 -11.39
CA ASP A 191 -6.34 20.15 -9.93
C ASP A 191 -4.94 20.05 -9.30
N ARG A 192 -4.73 20.76 -8.20
CA ARG A 192 -3.43 20.85 -7.52
C ARG A 192 -3.58 20.63 -6.04
N ILE A 193 -2.72 19.79 -5.49
CA ILE A 193 -2.62 19.55 -4.05
C ILE A 193 -1.17 19.79 -3.65
N HIS A 194 -0.96 20.73 -2.73
CA HIS A 194 0.35 21.00 -2.13
C HIS A 194 0.26 20.83 -0.61
N ILE A 195 1.05 19.92 -0.05
CA ILE A 195 1.05 19.55 1.37
C ILE A 195 2.45 19.71 1.92
N THR A 196 2.62 20.57 2.92
CA THR A 196 3.81 20.63 3.76
C THR A 196 3.44 20.21 5.18
N ALA A 197 3.98 19.08 5.66
CA ALA A 197 3.78 18.56 7.00
C ALA A 197 5.13 18.41 7.75
N ARG A 198 5.40 19.31 8.69
CA ARG A 198 6.64 19.28 9.49
C ARG A 198 6.54 18.27 10.64
N GLY A 199 5.34 18.07 11.18
CA GLY A 199 5.05 17.02 12.17
C GLY A 199 4.85 15.65 11.54
N LYS A 200 4.54 14.65 12.37
CA LYS A 200 4.12 13.33 11.88
C LYS A 200 2.64 13.33 11.48
N ILE A 201 2.31 12.59 10.43
CA ILE A 201 0.94 12.21 10.08
C ILE A 201 0.73 10.78 10.53
N GLN A 202 -0.12 10.56 11.53
CA GLN A 202 -0.35 9.26 12.14
C GLN A 202 -1.83 8.89 12.12
N ASN A 203 -2.13 7.67 11.68
CA ASN A 203 -3.46 7.07 11.74
C ASN A 203 -3.36 5.71 12.42
N THR A 204 -4.13 5.54 13.48
CA THR A 204 -4.01 4.37 14.35
C THR A 204 -5.38 3.76 14.58
N ALA A 205 -5.52 2.45 14.37
CA ALA A 205 -6.72 1.69 14.64
C ALA A 205 -6.41 0.47 15.51
N GLU A 206 -6.79 0.49 16.78
CA GLU A 206 -6.55 -0.62 17.70
C GLU A 206 -7.87 -1.29 18.08
N GLY A 207 -7.99 -2.59 17.89
CA GLY A 207 -9.14 -3.40 18.32
C GLY A 207 -8.63 -4.57 19.15
N ILE A 208 -8.41 -4.40 20.46
CA ILE A 208 -7.64 -5.35 21.28
C ILE A 208 -8.18 -6.79 21.12
N LEU A 209 -9.43 -7.06 21.47
CA LEU A 209 -10.06 -8.37 21.26
C LEU A 209 -10.84 -8.48 19.94
N GLY A 210 -10.70 -7.53 19.02
CA GLY A 210 -11.34 -7.57 17.70
C GLY A 210 -10.38 -7.18 16.58
N SER A 211 -10.84 -6.37 15.63
CA SER A 211 -10.04 -5.96 14.46
C SER A 211 -9.80 -4.45 14.44
N GLY A 212 -8.62 -4.00 14.03
CA GLY A 212 -8.31 -2.60 13.78
C GLY A 212 -8.14 -2.34 12.29
N THR A 213 -8.74 -1.28 11.75
CA THR A 213 -8.53 -0.86 10.36
C THR A 213 -8.13 0.60 10.26
N ALA A 214 -6.91 0.88 9.81
CA ALA A 214 -6.39 2.22 9.58
C ALA A 214 -6.29 2.50 8.07
N ARG A 215 -7.09 3.44 7.56
CA ARG A 215 -7.05 3.90 6.16
C ARG A 215 -6.56 5.35 6.07
N GLN A 216 -5.52 5.59 5.29
CA GLN A 216 -4.94 6.91 5.05
C GLN A 216 -4.91 7.23 3.56
N ASN A 217 -5.41 8.42 3.22
CA ASN A 217 -5.27 9.03 1.91
C ASN A 217 -4.61 10.40 2.10
N ILE A 218 -3.41 10.58 1.55
CA ILE A 218 -2.64 11.83 1.68
C ILE A 218 -2.25 12.28 0.29
N GLY A 219 -2.76 13.44 -0.14
CA GLY A 219 -2.56 13.93 -1.49
C GLY A 219 -3.13 12.95 -2.51
N THR A 220 -4.46 12.91 -2.63
CA THR A 220 -5.13 12.00 -3.56
C THR A 220 -6.11 12.75 -4.45
N ILE A 221 -6.06 12.48 -5.75
CA ILE A 221 -7.03 12.96 -6.73
C ILE A 221 -7.74 11.76 -7.33
N ASN A 222 -9.05 11.67 -7.08
CA ASN A 222 -9.91 10.64 -7.66
C ASN A 222 -10.73 11.27 -8.78
N GLY A 223 -10.70 10.69 -9.99
CA GLY A 223 -11.41 11.19 -11.17
C GLY A 223 -10.55 11.16 -12.42
N GLN A 224 -11.17 11.20 -13.61
CA GLN A 224 -10.44 11.25 -14.89
C GLN A 224 -9.50 12.46 -14.87
N SER A 225 -8.19 12.20 -14.78
CA SER A 225 -7.20 13.20 -14.36
C SER A 225 -6.33 13.73 -15.49
N GLU A 226 -6.56 14.97 -15.92
CA GLU A 226 -5.68 15.68 -16.87
C GLU A 226 -4.98 16.86 -16.19
N ASP A 227 -3.68 17.03 -16.44
CA ASP A 227 -2.86 18.16 -15.97
C ASP A 227 -2.86 18.34 -14.44
N ASN A 228 -3.05 17.27 -13.67
CA ASN A 228 -3.12 17.34 -12.21
C ASN A 228 -1.74 17.29 -11.56
N SER A 229 -1.59 17.94 -10.41
CA SER A 229 -0.33 17.97 -9.66
C SER A 229 -0.53 17.70 -8.18
N ILE A 230 0.29 16.81 -7.63
CA ILE A 230 0.33 16.51 -6.20
C ILE A 230 1.77 16.70 -5.73
N ASP A 231 1.97 17.56 -4.74
CA ASP A 231 3.26 17.80 -4.08
C ASP A 231 3.10 17.59 -2.58
N ILE A 232 3.86 16.66 -2.02
CA ILE A 232 3.80 16.27 -0.61
C ILE A 232 5.21 16.34 -0.03
N ALA A 233 5.44 17.24 0.91
CA ALA A 233 6.63 17.28 1.75
C ALA A 233 6.23 16.97 3.21
N ALA A 234 6.53 15.77 3.72
CA ALA A 234 6.13 15.36 5.07
C ALA A 234 7.31 14.81 5.90
N SER A 235 7.32 15.01 7.22
CA SER A 235 8.37 14.38 8.03
C SER A 235 8.18 12.86 8.07
N ASN A 236 7.13 12.37 8.70
CA ASN A 236 6.85 10.93 8.78
C ASN A 236 5.37 10.67 8.53
N ILE A 237 5.06 9.58 7.84
CA ILE A 237 3.70 9.11 7.62
C ILE A 237 3.60 7.70 8.21
N SER A 238 2.69 7.49 9.16
CA SER A 238 2.51 6.19 9.80
C SER A 238 1.05 5.75 9.88
N GLY A 239 0.84 4.48 9.53
CA GLY A 239 -0.42 3.76 9.64
C GLY A 239 -0.22 2.55 10.54
N LEU A 240 -0.97 2.48 11.64
CA LEU A 240 -0.84 1.43 12.63
C LEU A 240 -2.20 0.78 12.84
N ALA A 241 -2.28 -0.53 12.72
CA ALA A 241 -3.49 -1.28 13.01
C ALA A 241 -3.20 -2.57 13.78
N ARG A 242 -3.99 -2.82 14.83
CA ARG A 242 -3.79 -3.98 15.72
C ARG A 242 -5.11 -4.67 16.06
N GLY A 243 -5.10 -6.00 16.05
CA GLY A 243 -6.13 -6.85 16.63
C GLY A 243 -5.52 -8.11 17.24
N ILE A 244 -5.88 -8.49 18.47
CA ILE A 244 -5.38 -9.76 19.05
C ILE A 244 -6.18 -10.91 18.42
N LEU A 245 -7.52 -10.85 18.45
CA LEU A 245 -8.35 -11.92 17.91
C LEU A 245 -8.74 -11.70 16.44
N GLY A 246 -8.80 -10.46 15.97
CA GLY A 246 -9.19 -10.09 14.61
C GLY A 246 -8.05 -9.50 13.79
N GLU A 247 -8.40 -8.94 12.63
CA GLU A 247 -7.43 -8.40 11.68
C GLU A 247 -6.87 -7.03 12.11
N GLY A 248 -5.55 -6.84 12.02
CA GLY A 248 -4.92 -5.52 12.01
C GLY A 248 -4.60 -5.10 10.57
N SER A 249 -5.36 -4.17 10.01
CA SER A 249 -5.30 -3.80 8.58
C SER A 249 -4.91 -2.33 8.38
N VAL A 250 -3.84 -2.08 7.62
CA VAL A 250 -3.38 -0.73 7.25
C VAL A 250 -3.44 -0.57 5.74
N GLN A 251 -4.06 0.52 5.27
CA GLN A 251 -4.04 0.93 3.87
C GLN A 251 -3.59 2.38 3.79
N GLN A 252 -2.50 2.65 3.06
CA GLN A 252 -1.96 3.99 2.86
C GLN A 252 -1.88 4.29 1.37
N ASN A 253 -2.52 5.38 0.94
CA ASN A 253 -2.35 5.95 -0.39
C ASN A 253 -1.72 7.34 -0.24
N ILE A 254 -0.48 7.48 -0.68
CA ILE A 254 0.32 8.71 -0.54
C ILE A 254 0.70 9.17 -1.93
N GLY A 255 0.16 10.31 -2.38
CA GLY A 255 0.34 10.77 -3.75
C GLY A 255 -0.30 9.80 -4.75
N GLY A 256 -1.63 9.81 -4.83
CA GLY A 256 -2.39 8.89 -5.66
C GLY A 256 -3.28 9.60 -6.69
N ILE A 257 -3.27 9.14 -7.93
CA ILE A 257 -4.19 9.57 -8.99
C ILE A 257 -4.93 8.34 -9.52
N ALA A 258 -6.24 8.27 -9.27
CA ALA A 258 -7.01 7.04 -9.43
C ALA A 258 -7.49 6.75 -10.87
N SER A 259 -7.69 7.77 -11.72
CA SER A 259 -8.13 7.56 -13.11
C SER A 259 -7.56 8.60 -14.07
N GLY A 260 -7.45 8.23 -15.34
CA GLY A 260 -6.27 8.58 -16.13
C GLY A 260 -6.49 9.60 -17.20
N GLY A 261 -5.55 10.53 -17.25
CA GLY A 261 -5.36 11.45 -18.34
C GLY A 261 -3.88 11.77 -18.49
N LYS A 262 -3.59 12.89 -19.13
CA LYS A 262 -2.25 13.30 -19.55
C LYS A 262 -1.65 14.33 -18.60
N ASN A 263 -0.33 14.46 -18.63
CA ASN A 263 0.45 15.51 -17.96
C ASN A 263 0.29 15.54 -16.43
N ASN A 264 0.12 14.39 -15.78
CA ASN A 264 0.02 14.36 -14.33
C ASN A 264 1.41 14.37 -13.68
N HIS A 265 1.52 15.09 -12.56
CA HIS A 265 2.74 15.20 -11.79
C HIS A 265 2.51 14.81 -10.33
N ILE A 266 3.31 13.88 -9.81
CA ILE A 266 3.35 13.54 -8.40
C ILE A 266 4.77 13.77 -7.90
N ALA A 267 4.93 14.58 -6.87
CA ALA A 267 6.17 14.81 -6.14
C ALA A 267 5.95 14.46 -4.66
N ILE A 268 6.76 13.56 -4.12
CA ILE A 268 6.68 13.11 -2.73
C ILE A 268 8.07 13.23 -2.14
N SER A 269 8.19 13.97 -1.04
CA SER A 269 9.39 14.08 -0.22
C SER A 269 9.04 13.74 1.23
N THR A 270 9.54 12.62 1.75
CA THR A 270 9.27 12.19 3.12
C THR A 270 10.54 11.70 3.82
N LYS A 271 10.57 11.73 5.17
CA LYS A 271 11.66 11.04 5.88
C LYS A 271 11.37 9.56 6.01
N ASN A 272 10.18 9.17 6.45
CA ASN A 272 9.82 7.75 6.53
C ASN A 272 8.34 7.52 6.26
N ILE A 273 8.02 6.34 5.72
CA ILE A 273 6.66 5.84 5.54
C ILE A 273 6.57 4.46 6.20
N ILE A 274 5.67 4.31 7.17
CA ILE A 274 5.59 3.12 8.02
C ILE A 274 4.15 2.60 8.06
N GLY A 275 3.97 1.32 7.77
CA GLY A 275 2.71 0.59 7.87
C GLY A 275 2.88 -0.64 8.75
N SER A 276 2.07 -0.78 9.78
CA SER A 276 2.12 -1.95 10.66
C SER A 276 0.72 -2.48 10.94
N GLY A 277 0.42 -3.65 10.39
CA GLY A 277 -0.81 -4.41 10.61
C GLY A 277 -0.50 -5.66 11.43
N THR A 278 -1.08 -5.79 12.61
CA THR A 278 -0.84 -6.95 13.47
C THR A 278 -2.14 -7.61 13.90
N GLY A 279 -2.35 -8.84 13.48
CA GLY A 279 -3.29 -9.81 14.03
C GLY A 279 -2.53 -10.83 14.88
N PHE A 280 -2.87 -11.07 16.15
CA PHE A 280 -2.20 -12.17 16.88
C PHE A 280 -2.78 -13.52 16.40
N ILE A 281 -4.04 -13.78 16.71
CA ILE A 281 -4.80 -14.91 16.16
C ILE A 281 -5.29 -14.57 14.74
N GLY A 282 -5.73 -13.32 14.52
CA GLY A 282 -6.24 -12.86 13.22
C GLY A 282 -5.15 -12.55 12.20
N ALA A 283 -5.54 -11.97 11.06
CA ALA A 283 -4.61 -11.55 10.00
C ALA A 283 -3.93 -10.21 10.30
N GLY A 284 -2.71 -10.01 9.83
CA GLY A 284 -2.04 -8.70 9.81
C GLY A 284 -1.83 -8.29 8.37
N SER A 285 -2.31 -7.11 7.98
CA SER A 285 -2.30 -6.65 6.59
C SER A 285 -1.81 -5.21 6.50
N VAL A 286 -0.89 -4.96 5.58
CA VAL A 286 -0.37 -3.65 5.21
C VAL A 286 -0.36 -3.55 3.70
N GLU A 287 -0.91 -2.45 3.18
CA GLU A 287 -0.82 -2.08 1.77
C GLU A 287 -0.47 -0.59 1.66
N GLN A 288 0.67 -0.30 1.05
CA GLN A 288 1.19 1.04 0.85
C GLN A 288 1.31 1.32 -0.64
N ASN A 289 0.57 2.31 -1.11
CA ASN A 289 0.62 2.81 -2.48
C ASN A 289 1.21 4.22 -2.45
N ILE A 290 2.45 4.37 -2.91
CA ILE A 290 3.25 5.60 -2.82
C ILE A 290 3.56 6.08 -4.24
N GLY A 291 3.02 7.22 -4.63
CA GLY A 291 3.21 7.74 -5.99
C GLY A 291 2.60 6.82 -7.04
N VAL A 292 1.29 6.61 -6.99
CA VAL A 292 0.60 5.67 -7.89
C VAL A 292 -0.33 6.40 -8.84
N ILE A 293 -0.23 6.08 -10.12
CA ILE A 293 -1.16 6.53 -11.17
C ILE A 293 -1.86 5.28 -11.73
N LYS A 294 -3.06 5.00 -11.25
CA LYS A 294 -3.83 3.78 -11.63
C LYS A 294 -4.43 3.81 -13.03
N SER A 295 -4.06 4.81 -13.82
CA SER A 295 -4.61 4.99 -15.14
C SER A 295 -3.66 5.87 -15.94
N GLY A 296 -2.74 5.23 -16.63
CA GLY A 296 -1.83 5.87 -17.55
C GLY A 296 -2.48 6.69 -18.66
N GLY A 297 -1.75 7.73 -19.03
CA GLY A 297 -1.94 8.62 -20.18
C GLY A 297 -0.57 9.10 -20.64
N ASN A 298 -0.51 10.28 -21.24
CA ASN A 298 0.75 10.79 -21.81
C ASN A 298 1.47 11.73 -20.83
N ASN A 299 2.80 11.74 -20.84
CA ASN A 299 3.64 12.70 -20.11
C ASN A 299 3.44 12.71 -18.58
N ASN A 300 3.30 11.55 -17.96
CA ASN A 300 3.17 11.47 -16.51
C ASN A 300 4.55 11.43 -15.84
N ASN A 301 4.70 12.19 -14.75
CA ASN A 301 5.94 12.29 -14.00
C ASN A 301 5.72 11.97 -12.52
N ILE A 302 6.39 10.94 -12.01
CA ILE A 302 6.41 10.58 -10.59
C ILE A 302 7.81 10.82 -10.05
N THR A 303 7.93 11.64 -9.01
CA THR A 303 9.17 11.89 -8.28
C THR A 303 8.97 11.54 -6.81
N ILE A 304 9.74 10.60 -6.30
CA ILE A 304 9.67 10.13 -4.91
C ILE A 304 11.06 10.28 -4.30
N SER A 305 11.14 10.96 -3.16
CA SER A 305 12.34 11.10 -2.33
C SER A 305 11.96 10.77 -0.89
N SER A 306 12.22 9.54 -0.45
CA SER A 306 11.92 9.08 0.90
C SER A 306 13.21 8.70 1.63
N GLY A 307 13.23 8.73 2.96
CA GLY A 307 14.14 7.84 3.71
C GLY A 307 13.57 6.42 3.67
N ASN A 308 13.31 5.80 4.81
CA ASN A 308 12.93 4.38 4.84
C ASN A 308 11.43 4.17 4.58
N ILE A 309 11.09 3.09 3.88
CA ILE A 309 9.71 2.63 3.67
C ILE A 309 9.59 1.23 4.26
N SER A 310 8.65 1.04 5.17
CA SER A 310 8.48 -0.26 5.83
C SER A 310 7.01 -0.63 5.98
N GLY A 311 6.68 -1.84 5.53
CA GLY A 311 5.44 -2.53 5.82
C GLY A 311 5.70 -3.78 6.67
N SER A 312 4.79 -4.03 7.62
CA SER A 312 4.81 -5.25 8.43
C SER A 312 3.40 -5.76 8.68
N GLY A 313 3.02 -6.85 8.00
CA GLY A 313 1.76 -7.56 8.19
C GLY A 313 1.95 -8.89 8.93
N LYS A 314 1.61 -8.93 10.21
CA LYS A 314 1.84 -10.12 11.06
C LYS A 314 0.53 -10.76 11.51
N GLY A 315 0.30 -12.01 11.14
CA GLY A 315 -0.68 -12.94 11.73
C GLY A 315 0.08 -14.11 12.38
N LEU A 316 -0.13 -14.47 13.65
CA LEU A 316 0.55 -15.68 14.18
C LEU A 316 -0.14 -16.96 13.66
N ILE A 317 -1.47 -16.95 13.70
CA ILE A 317 -2.32 -18.05 13.19
C ILE A 317 -3.00 -17.63 11.88
N GLY A 318 -3.34 -16.34 11.73
CA GLY A 318 -3.91 -15.77 10.51
C GLY A 318 -2.87 -15.49 9.42
N LYS A 319 -3.32 -14.80 8.36
CA LYS A 319 -2.45 -14.44 7.23
C LYS A 319 -1.64 -13.19 7.52
N GLY A 320 -0.36 -13.18 7.12
CA GLY A 320 0.44 -11.96 7.05
C GLY A 320 0.44 -11.39 5.64
N LYS A 321 0.16 -10.10 5.46
CA LYS A 321 0.23 -9.42 4.17
C LYS A 321 1.00 -8.09 4.31
N SER A 322 2.05 -7.91 3.53
CA SER A 322 2.77 -6.64 3.38
C SER A 322 2.95 -6.36 1.90
N ILE A 323 2.38 -5.27 1.40
CA ILE A 323 2.54 -4.87 0.01
C ILE A 323 2.97 -3.41 -0.05
N GLU A 324 4.05 -3.15 -0.76
CA GLU A 324 4.69 -1.87 -0.94
C GLU A 324 4.79 -1.59 -2.44
N ASN A 325 3.89 -0.75 -2.95
CA ASN A 325 3.91 -0.29 -4.33
C ASN A 325 4.44 1.15 -4.36
N ILE A 326 5.61 1.36 -4.97
CA ILE A 326 6.35 2.62 -4.96
C ILE A 326 6.61 3.04 -6.40
N GLY A 327 5.96 4.12 -6.86
CA GLY A 327 6.07 4.54 -8.26
C GLY A 327 5.45 3.50 -9.17
N GLU A 328 4.12 3.42 -9.18
CA GLU A 328 3.37 2.46 -10.00
C GLU A 328 2.52 3.19 -11.05
N ILE A 329 2.54 2.66 -12.27
CA ILE A 329 1.61 3.09 -13.33
C ILE A 329 0.88 1.88 -13.89
N ASP A 330 -0.43 1.86 -13.68
CA ASP A 330 -1.30 0.75 -14.09
C ASP A 330 -2.24 1.18 -15.23
N LYS A 331 -1.83 1.04 -16.50
CA LYS A 331 -2.72 1.07 -17.69
C LYS A 331 -2.03 0.76 -19.01
N LYS A 332 -2.86 0.32 -19.97
CA LYS A 332 -2.55 0.21 -21.40
C LYS A 332 -2.49 1.58 -22.11
N ASN A 333 -1.53 1.73 -23.01
CA ASN A 333 -1.28 2.87 -23.89
C ASN A 333 -0.75 4.15 -23.21
N SER A 334 0.04 4.03 -22.14
CA SER A 334 0.69 5.20 -21.54
C SER A 334 1.89 5.65 -22.38
N GLN A 335 2.16 6.95 -22.46
CA GLN A 335 3.29 7.47 -23.24
C GLN A 335 4.13 8.45 -22.44
N ASN A 336 5.45 8.50 -22.70
CA ASN A 336 6.37 9.47 -22.12
C ASN A 336 6.30 9.46 -20.58
N ILE A 337 6.54 8.29 -20.00
CA ILE A 337 6.55 8.11 -18.55
C ILE A 337 7.92 8.48 -18.02
N THR A 338 7.96 9.33 -16.99
CA THR A 338 9.18 9.60 -16.23
C THR A 338 8.96 9.22 -14.76
N MET A 339 9.85 8.39 -14.21
CA MET A 339 9.88 8.10 -12.78
C MET A 339 11.27 8.36 -12.22
N ASN A 340 11.35 9.16 -11.16
CA ASN A 340 12.58 9.39 -10.40
C ASN A 340 12.31 8.97 -8.94
N ILE A 341 12.86 7.84 -8.53
CA ILE A 341 12.62 7.24 -7.21
C ILE A 341 13.93 7.21 -6.46
N GLN A 342 14.00 7.89 -5.34
CA GLN A 342 15.11 7.86 -4.40
C GLN A 342 14.59 7.48 -3.02
N THR A 343 15.03 6.36 -2.47
CA THR A 343 14.64 5.92 -1.12
C THR A 343 15.85 5.50 -0.30
N GLY A 344 15.70 5.49 1.02
CA GLY A 344 16.53 4.68 1.91
C GLY A 344 16.18 3.19 1.77
N ASP A 345 16.20 2.49 2.91
CA ASP A 345 15.88 1.07 2.93
C ASP A 345 14.38 0.83 2.76
N ILE A 346 14.04 -0.25 2.07
CA ILE A 346 12.66 -0.70 1.86
C ILE A 346 12.51 -2.08 2.47
N THR A 347 11.51 -2.27 3.32
CA THR A 347 11.27 -3.55 3.99
C THR A 347 9.80 -3.95 3.94
N ALA A 348 9.56 -5.17 3.48
CA ALA A 348 8.27 -5.85 3.55
C ALA A 348 8.40 -7.07 4.45
N ALA A 349 7.64 -7.11 5.53
CA ALA A 349 7.66 -8.24 6.45
C ALA A 349 6.27 -8.85 6.59
N ALA A 350 6.16 -10.16 6.38
CA ALA A 350 4.92 -10.90 6.60
C ALA A 350 5.15 -12.16 7.43
N SER A 351 4.23 -12.47 8.33
CA SER A 351 4.26 -13.73 9.08
C SER A 351 2.85 -14.30 9.22
N GLY A 352 2.72 -15.62 9.24
CA GLY A 352 1.44 -16.32 9.42
C GLY A 352 1.27 -17.54 8.53
N VAL A 353 0.04 -17.81 8.09
CA VAL A 353 -0.29 -18.86 7.10
C VAL A 353 -0.70 -18.19 5.79
N ASP A 354 -0.27 -18.70 4.64
CA ASP A 354 -0.50 -18.11 3.32
C ASP A 354 -0.07 -16.63 3.23
N SER A 355 1.11 -16.32 3.76
CA SER A 355 1.57 -14.94 3.89
C SER A 355 2.16 -14.40 2.60
N THR A 356 1.98 -13.10 2.38
CA THR A 356 2.50 -12.37 1.22
C THR A 356 3.33 -11.19 1.69
N ALA A 357 4.56 -11.07 1.21
CA ALA A 357 5.30 -9.84 1.25
C ALA A 357 5.73 -9.50 -0.18
N LYS A 358 5.42 -8.29 -0.66
CA LYS A 358 5.62 -7.89 -2.06
C LYS A 358 6.03 -6.44 -2.16
N ILE A 359 7.22 -6.22 -2.71
CA ILE A 359 7.76 -4.90 -3.00
C ILE A 359 7.79 -4.70 -4.50
N ASP A 360 7.07 -3.71 -5.01
CA ASP A 360 7.11 -3.27 -6.40
C ASP A 360 7.58 -1.81 -6.44
N ILE A 361 8.69 -1.56 -7.14
CA ILE A 361 9.30 -0.23 -7.26
C ILE A 361 9.48 0.11 -8.74
N GLY A 362 8.95 1.25 -9.18
CA GLY A 362 9.01 1.62 -10.60
C GLY A 362 8.33 0.56 -11.46
N HIS A 363 7.13 0.12 -11.08
CA HIS A 363 6.43 -0.96 -11.76
C HIS A 363 5.39 -0.40 -12.72
N ILE A 364 5.44 -0.86 -13.98
CA ILE A 364 4.49 -0.48 -15.02
C ILE A 364 3.68 -1.70 -15.46
N THR A 365 2.38 -1.68 -15.20
CA THR A 365 1.40 -2.68 -15.64
C THR A 365 0.54 -2.12 -16.78
N GLY A 366 0.92 -2.40 -18.02
CA GLY A 366 0.14 -2.03 -19.21
C GLY A 366 0.98 -1.42 -20.32
N SER A 367 0.52 -1.54 -21.58
CA SER A 367 1.33 -1.18 -22.75
C SER A 367 1.84 0.26 -22.66
N VAL A 368 3.15 0.46 -22.85
CA VAL A 368 3.77 1.78 -22.70
C VAL A 368 4.66 2.13 -23.89
N ASN A 369 4.82 3.43 -24.10
CA ASN A 369 5.77 4.02 -25.05
C ASN A 369 6.64 5.03 -24.30
N ASN A 370 7.95 5.03 -24.55
CA ASN A 370 8.90 6.01 -24.02
C ASN A 370 8.90 6.04 -22.49
N VAL A 371 9.69 5.17 -21.89
CA VAL A 371 9.85 5.10 -20.43
C VAL A 371 11.23 5.61 -20.04
N LYS A 372 11.28 6.51 -19.06
CA LYS A 372 12.51 6.92 -18.40
C LYS A 372 12.38 6.69 -16.90
N GLU A 373 13.21 5.80 -16.36
CA GLU A 373 13.23 5.48 -14.95
C GLU A 373 14.63 5.73 -14.38
N ASN A 374 14.70 6.46 -13.27
CA ASN A 374 15.90 6.59 -12.46
C ASN A 374 15.55 6.16 -11.03
N ILE A 375 16.04 5.01 -10.62
CA ILE A 375 15.72 4.37 -9.35
C ILE A 375 17.01 4.26 -8.53
N GLN A 376 17.04 4.89 -7.37
CA GLN A 376 18.14 4.84 -6.40
C GLN A 376 17.61 4.41 -5.02
N LEU A 377 18.04 3.27 -4.53
CA LEU A 377 17.52 2.65 -3.32
C LEU A 377 18.64 2.35 -2.32
N GLY A 378 18.30 2.27 -1.04
CA GLY A 378 19.11 1.58 -0.04
C GLY A 378 18.99 0.06 -0.20
N ASN A 379 19.00 -0.66 0.91
CA ASN A 379 18.73 -2.10 0.90
C ASN A 379 17.24 -2.36 0.73
N VAL A 380 16.88 -3.38 -0.03
CA VAL A 380 15.49 -3.83 -0.21
C VAL A 380 15.38 -5.22 0.33
N SER A 381 14.49 -5.42 1.30
CA SER A 381 14.38 -6.70 1.99
C SER A 381 12.95 -7.16 2.15
N ASN A 382 12.74 -8.43 1.86
CA ASN A 382 11.47 -9.11 1.97
C ASN A 382 11.64 -10.28 2.93
N TYR A 383 10.87 -10.28 4.02
CA TYR A 383 10.96 -11.29 5.07
C TYR A 383 9.63 -11.99 5.23
N ILE A 384 9.61 -13.31 5.05
CA ILE A 384 8.43 -14.13 5.31
C ILE A 384 8.71 -15.27 6.27
N LEU A 385 7.84 -15.41 7.27
CA LEU A 385 7.75 -16.59 8.12
C LEU A 385 6.35 -17.21 7.97
N SER A 386 6.19 -18.15 7.04
CA SER A 386 4.88 -18.71 6.69
C SER A 386 4.94 -19.98 5.84
N ALA A 387 3.92 -20.83 6.00
CA ALA A 387 3.55 -21.85 5.01
C ALA A 387 2.87 -21.18 3.79
N ASN A 388 3.15 -21.66 2.58
CA ASN A 388 2.61 -21.16 1.30
C ASN A 388 2.87 -19.66 1.07
N SER A 389 4.14 -19.30 0.92
CA SER A 389 4.57 -17.89 0.94
C SER A 389 4.72 -17.30 -0.46
N ILE A 390 4.32 -16.03 -0.61
CA ILE A 390 4.63 -15.20 -1.78
C ILE A 390 5.57 -14.08 -1.33
N ALA A 391 6.83 -14.13 -1.75
CA ALA A 391 7.89 -13.19 -1.38
C ALA A 391 8.55 -12.61 -2.63
N THR A 392 8.14 -11.41 -3.04
CA THR A 392 8.59 -10.82 -4.30
C THR A 392 9.23 -9.44 -4.12
N ILE A 393 10.34 -9.21 -4.81
CA ILE A 393 10.95 -7.89 -4.98
C ILE A 393 11.04 -7.59 -6.48
N ALA A 394 10.35 -6.56 -6.95
CA ALA A 394 10.36 -6.09 -8.32
C ALA A 394 10.88 -4.64 -8.37
N VAL A 395 11.92 -4.37 -9.16
CA VAL A 395 12.52 -3.03 -9.30
C VAL A 395 12.66 -2.68 -10.78
N GLY A 396 12.02 -1.61 -11.23
CA GLY A 396 12.07 -1.11 -12.61
C GLY A 396 11.56 -2.12 -13.63
N ASN A 397 10.41 -2.75 -13.34
CA ASN A 397 9.85 -3.79 -14.21
C ASN A 397 8.70 -3.23 -15.07
N ILE A 398 8.67 -3.65 -16.33
CA ILE A 398 7.58 -3.39 -17.28
C ILE A 398 6.95 -4.74 -17.63
N SER A 399 5.78 -5.03 -17.09
CA SER A 399 5.14 -6.35 -17.18
C SER A 399 4.35 -6.59 -18.48
N THR A 400 4.48 -5.71 -19.47
CA THR A 400 3.65 -5.73 -20.69
C THR A 400 4.40 -5.25 -21.94
N ASP A 401 3.68 -5.11 -23.05
CA ASP A 401 4.17 -4.63 -24.36
C ASP A 401 4.72 -3.19 -24.28
N LEU A 402 6.03 -3.07 -24.44
CA LEU A 402 6.74 -1.81 -24.66
C LEU A 402 6.93 -1.60 -26.16
N LYS A 403 6.30 -0.56 -26.74
CA LYS A 403 6.36 -0.33 -28.20
C LYS A 403 7.41 0.67 -28.64
N SER A 404 8.14 1.27 -27.70
CA SER A 404 9.08 2.36 -27.96
C SER A 404 10.28 2.27 -27.01
N PRO A 405 11.30 3.14 -27.14
CA PRO A 405 12.48 3.07 -26.26
C PRO A 405 12.15 3.15 -24.77
N ALA A 406 12.95 2.47 -23.96
CA ALA A 406 13.03 2.66 -22.52
C ALA A 406 14.49 2.89 -22.10
N ASP A 407 14.65 3.77 -21.12
CA ASP A 407 15.90 4.08 -20.44
C ASP A 407 15.66 3.89 -18.92
N ILE A 408 16.08 2.74 -18.41
CA ILE A 408 15.87 2.31 -17.03
C ILE A 408 17.23 2.27 -16.34
N ASN A 409 17.43 3.14 -15.35
CA ASN A 409 18.66 3.24 -14.56
C ASN A 409 18.35 2.86 -13.12
N ILE A 410 18.91 1.75 -12.65
CA ILE A 410 18.68 1.19 -11.32
C ILE A 410 20.00 1.15 -10.56
N LYS A 411 20.02 1.79 -9.39
CA LYS A 411 21.08 1.69 -8.38
C LYS A 411 20.47 1.28 -7.04
N THR A 412 20.92 0.16 -6.48
CA THR A 412 20.38 -0.35 -5.21
C THR A 412 21.49 -0.88 -4.32
N GLY A 413 21.24 -0.95 -3.02
CA GLY A 413 22.02 -1.74 -2.07
C GLY A 413 21.76 -3.24 -2.27
N ASP A 414 21.72 -4.00 -1.18
CA ASP A 414 21.41 -5.43 -1.24
C ASP A 414 19.92 -5.65 -1.52
N LEU A 415 19.59 -6.63 -2.36
CA LEU A 415 18.23 -7.12 -2.52
C LEU A 415 18.14 -8.51 -1.88
N THR A 416 17.35 -8.63 -0.82
CA THR A 416 17.23 -9.87 -0.05
C THR A 416 15.79 -10.33 0.08
N THR A 417 15.51 -11.55 -0.37
CA THR A 417 14.26 -12.24 -0.08
C THR A 417 14.58 -13.42 0.84
N ASN A 418 14.10 -13.37 2.08
CA ASN A 418 14.22 -14.45 3.04
C ASN A 418 12.85 -15.07 3.32
N VAL A 419 12.69 -16.35 3.03
CA VAL A 419 11.48 -17.12 3.26
C VAL A 419 11.79 -18.29 4.17
N THR A 420 11.12 -18.35 5.32
CA THR A 420 11.22 -19.48 6.25
C THR A 420 9.88 -20.20 6.34
N GLY A 421 9.90 -21.53 6.13
CA GLY A 421 8.77 -22.43 6.39
C GLY A 421 7.76 -22.59 5.26
N THR A 422 8.13 -22.35 4.00
CA THR A 422 7.19 -22.49 2.88
C THR A 422 6.90 -23.96 2.52
N LEU A 423 5.66 -24.29 2.18
CA LEU A 423 5.22 -25.67 1.89
C LEU A 423 4.80 -25.86 0.43
N ASN A 424 4.02 -24.93 -0.14
CA ASN A 424 3.48 -25.04 -1.51
C ASN A 424 3.57 -23.73 -2.32
N SER A 425 4.69 -23.00 -2.22
CA SER A 425 4.91 -21.87 -3.14
C SER A 425 4.95 -22.37 -4.59
N LYS A 426 4.38 -21.60 -5.51
CA LYS A 426 4.41 -21.86 -6.95
C LYS A 426 5.59 -21.17 -7.61
N GLU A 427 5.85 -21.58 -8.85
CA GLU A 427 6.82 -20.89 -9.70
C GLU A 427 6.48 -19.39 -9.81
N GLY A 428 7.44 -18.55 -9.45
CA GLY A 428 7.27 -17.09 -9.46
C GLY A 428 6.72 -16.48 -8.17
N ASP A 429 6.37 -17.30 -7.17
CA ASP A 429 5.92 -16.78 -5.87
C ASP A 429 7.09 -16.24 -5.04
N ILE A 430 8.32 -16.73 -5.26
CA ILE A 430 9.50 -16.31 -4.50
C ILE A 430 10.58 -15.82 -5.48
N GLY A 431 10.98 -14.56 -5.38
CA GLY A 431 12.04 -14.08 -6.24
C GLY A 431 12.37 -12.60 -6.17
N ILE A 432 13.38 -12.26 -6.96
CA ILE A 432 13.87 -10.90 -7.18
C ILE A 432 13.88 -10.67 -8.70
N TRP A 433 13.26 -9.58 -9.14
CA TRP A 433 13.14 -9.17 -10.53
C TRP A 433 13.62 -7.72 -10.68
N VAL A 434 14.76 -7.50 -11.34
CA VAL A 434 15.35 -6.17 -11.54
C VAL A 434 15.44 -5.83 -13.03
N GLY A 435 14.83 -4.72 -13.45
CA GLY A 435 14.97 -4.18 -14.80
C GLY A 435 14.43 -5.11 -15.89
N ASN A 436 13.27 -5.75 -15.69
CA ASN A 436 12.73 -6.70 -16.65
C ASN A 436 11.62 -6.07 -17.52
N ILE A 437 11.64 -6.36 -18.82
CA ILE A 437 10.64 -5.94 -19.80
C ILE A 437 10.01 -7.19 -20.41
N SER A 438 8.73 -7.43 -20.16
CA SER A 438 8.05 -8.66 -20.62
C SER A 438 8.03 -8.78 -22.14
N LYS A 439 7.75 -7.69 -22.87
CA LYS A 439 7.73 -7.69 -24.34
C LYS A 439 8.17 -6.34 -24.87
N ALA A 440 9.09 -6.32 -25.82
CA ALA A 440 9.55 -5.10 -26.50
C ALA A 440 9.31 -5.26 -28.00
N ASP A 441 8.40 -4.45 -28.55
CA ASP A 441 8.00 -4.56 -29.96
C ASP A 441 8.94 -3.74 -30.88
N SER A 442 9.45 -2.60 -30.41
CA SER A 442 10.38 -1.77 -31.18
C SER A 442 11.14 -0.76 -30.30
N GLY A 443 12.20 -0.15 -30.85
CA GLY A 443 13.01 0.87 -30.16
C GLY A 443 14.19 0.31 -29.36
N LYS A 444 15.21 1.15 -29.12
CA LYS A 444 16.37 0.80 -28.30
C LYS A 444 15.96 0.74 -26.83
N GLN A 445 16.26 -0.38 -26.18
CA GLN A 445 16.05 -0.57 -24.75
C GLN A 445 17.41 -0.46 -24.04
N THR A 446 17.50 0.45 -23.08
CA THR A 446 18.71 0.65 -22.26
C THR A 446 18.33 0.38 -20.82
N ILE A 447 18.95 -0.64 -20.22
CA ILE A 447 18.73 -1.02 -18.83
C ILE A 447 20.09 -1.07 -18.15
N ASN A 448 20.38 -0.09 -17.31
CA ASN A 448 21.62 0.01 -16.54
C ASN A 448 21.32 -0.38 -15.10
N ILE A 449 21.93 -1.46 -14.61
CA ILE A 449 21.69 -2.01 -13.27
C ILE A 449 23.00 -2.03 -12.50
N SER A 450 22.99 -1.40 -11.32
CA SER A 450 24.04 -1.47 -10.31
C SER A 450 23.41 -1.89 -9.00
N THR A 451 23.75 -3.09 -8.54
CA THR A 451 23.25 -3.69 -7.30
C THR A 451 24.42 -4.26 -6.52
N HIS A 452 24.32 -4.31 -5.21
CA HIS A 452 25.19 -5.16 -4.39
C HIS A 452 24.67 -6.60 -4.43
N ASP A 453 24.60 -7.29 -3.28
CA ASP A 453 24.26 -8.70 -3.24
C ASP A 453 22.78 -8.93 -3.56
N LEU A 454 22.52 -10.01 -4.29
CA LEU A 454 21.17 -10.47 -4.61
C LEU A 454 20.99 -11.84 -3.95
N THR A 455 20.19 -11.88 -2.89
CA THR A 455 20.02 -13.07 -2.07
C THR A 455 18.57 -13.52 -2.06
N VAL A 456 18.32 -14.75 -2.48
CA VAL A 456 17.05 -15.44 -2.24
C VAL A 456 17.34 -16.64 -1.36
N ASP A 457 17.04 -16.51 -0.08
CA ASP A 457 17.19 -17.57 0.92
C ASP A 457 15.82 -18.18 1.23
N VAL A 458 15.68 -19.48 0.99
CA VAL A 458 14.47 -20.24 1.26
C VAL A 458 14.84 -21.38 2.21
N THR A 459 14.49 -21.22 3.48
CA THR A 459 14.76 -22.21 4.52
C THR A 459 13.49 -22.98 4.88
N GLY A 460 13.61 -24.31 5.04
CA GLY A 460 12.52 -25.16 5.56
C GLY A 460 11.42 -25.45 4.55
N CYS A 461 11.78 -25.83 3.31
CA CYS A 461 10.80 -26.23 2.31
C CYS A 461 10.54 -27.75 2.31
N TYR A 462 9.27 -28.15 2.36
CA TYR A 462 8.88 -29.56 2.62
C TYR A 462 8.06 -30.24 1.50
N SER A 463 8.00 -29.68 0.29
CA SER A 463 7.36 -30.38 -0.86
C SER A 463 8.41 -30.97 -1.81
N SER A 464 8.07 -32.09 -2.46
CA SER A 464 8.89 -32.70 -3.54
C SER A 464 9.22 -31.69 -4.64
N ASP A 465 8.22 -30.88 -4.91
CA ASP A 465 8.19 -29.68 -5.71
C ASP A 465 9.35 -28.72 -5.38
N CYS A 466 9.72 -28.58 -4.10
CA CYS A 466 10.78 -27.69 -3.65
C CYS A 466 12.19 -28.25 -3.83
N LEU A 467 12.32 -29.58 -3.81
CA LEU A 467 13.58 -30.27 -4.01
C LEU A 467 13.96 -30.36 -5.49
N PHE A 468 12.99 -30.25 -6.41
CA PHE A 468 13.20 -30.52 -7.84
C PHE A 468 12.73 -29.40 -8.80
N GLY A 469 12.07 -28.34 -8.33
CA GLY A 469 11.32 -27.39 -9.19
C GLY A 469 11.79 -25.93 -9.28
N GLY A 470 12.84 -25.50 -8.57
CA GLY A 470 13.41 -24.14 -8.70
C GLY A 470 12.40 -23.00 -8.47
N TYR A 471 11.91 -22.83 -7.23
CA TYR A 471 10.93 -21.80 -6.88
C TYR A 471 11.51 -20.40 -6.72
N SER A 472 12.74 -20.31 -6.22
CA SER A 472 13.46 -19.06 -6.07
C SER A 472 14.06 -18.63 -7.40
N ARG A 473 13.74 -17.41 -7.85
CA ARG A 473 14.32 -16.86 -9.08
C ARG A 473 14.92 -15.48 -8.84
N ILE A 474 16.11 -15.29 -9.40
CA ILE A 474 16.68 -13.97 -9.61
C ILE A 474 16.64 -13.71 -11.11
N ARG A 475 15.98 -12.63 -11.53
CA ARG A 475 15.84 -12.22 -12.93
C ARG A 475 16.30 -10.78 -13.10
N ILE A 476 17.34 -10.57 -13.91
CA ILE A 476 17.98 -9.27 -14.09
C ILE A 476 18.03 -8.93 -15.56
N GLY A 477 17.49 -7.78 -15.96
CA GLY A 477 17.68 -7.23 -17.30
C GLY A 477 17.03 -8.02 -18.43
N ASN A 478 16.03 -8.87 -18.16
CA ASN A 478 15.42 -9.69 -19.22
C ASN A 478 14.49 -8.85 -20.11
N ILE A 479 14.61 -9.00 -21.43
CA ILE A 479 13.74 -8.36 -22.42
C ILE A 479 13.08 -9.45 -23.26
N GLY A 480 11.76 -9.37 -23.44
CA GLY A 480 11.03 -10.32 -24.28
C GLY A 480 10.76 -11.66 -23.60
N MET A 481 10.55 -11.66 -22.28
CA MET A 481 9.99 -12.80 -21.56
C MET A 481 8.53 -13.00 -21.98
N ASP A 482 8.30 -13.61 -23.15
CA ASP A 482 7.02 -14.24 -23.45
C ASP A 482 6.85 -15.35 -22.41
N ASN A 483 5.82 -15.28 -21.57
CA ASN A 483 5.55 -16.23 -20.47
C ASN A 483 5.27 -17.67 -20.95
N LYS A 484 5.59 -17.98 -22.22
CA LYS A 484 5.79 -19.33 -22.74
C LYS A 484 7.11 -19.89 -22.24
N TYR A 485 7.26 -19.95 -20.91
CA TYR A 485 8.01 -21.06 -20.36
C TYR A 485 7.29 -22.31 -20.85
N ASP A 486 8.00 -23.20 -21.53
CA ASP A 486 7.38 -24.35 -22.16
C ASP A 486 6.83 -25.29 -21.07
N LYS A 487 5.54 -25.09 -20.74
CA LYS A 487 4.79 -25.95 -19.83
C LYS A 487 4.85 -27.41 -20.28
N SER A 488 5.26 -27.70 -21.52
CA SER A 488 5.50 -29.06 -21.99
C SER A 488 6.52 -29.79 -21.13
N ILE A 489 7.59 -29.15 -20.66
CA ILE A 489 8.66 -29.83 -19.92
C ILE A 489 8.19 -30.18 -18.50
N GLY A 490 7.63 -29.22 -17.76
CA GLY A 490 7.09 -29.47 -16.42
C GLY A 490 5.92 -30.46 -16.43
N LYS A 491 5.08 -30.42 -17.48
CA LYS A 491 4.02 -31.41 -17.70
C LYS A 491 4.60 -32.78 -18.05
N GLN A 492 5.61 -32.85 -18.91
CA GLN A 492 6.29 -34.10 -19.26
C GLN A 492 6.93 -34.75 -18.04
N ILE A 493 7.57 -33.99 -17.15
CA ILE A 493 8.14 -34.49 -15.89
C ILE A 493 7.03 -34.96 -14.94
N SER A 494 5.98 -34.16 -14.73
CA SER A 494 4.82 -34.55 -13.90
C SER A 494 4.13 -35.82 -14.43
N ASP A 495 3.92 -35.91 -15.74
CA ASP A 495 3.30 -37.06 -16.38
C ASP A 495 4.23 -38.28 -16.29
N CYS A 496 5.56 -38.09 -16.32
CA CYS A 496 6.55 -39.13 -16.10
C CYS A 496 6.53 -39.70 -14.68
N VAL A 497 6.42 -38.83 -13.68
CA VAL A 497 6.36 -39.23 -12.27
C VAL A 497 5.06 -39.97 -11.97
N LYS A 498 3.95 -39.55 -12.58
CA LYS A 498 2.64 -40.20 -12.43
C LYS A 498 2.55 -41.52 -13.20
N HIS A 499 3.27 -41.65 -14.32
CA HIS A 499 3.24 -42.81 -15.20
C HIS A 499 4.66 -43.21 -15.66
N PRO A 500 5.47 -43.84 -14.78
CA PRO A 500 6.86 -44.17 -15.08
C PRO A 500 6.95 -45.25 -16.17
N GLY A 501 7.11 -44.81 -17.42
CA GLY A 501 7.36 -45.66 -18.58
C GLY A 501 8.83 -45.65 -18.98
N LYS A 502 9.29 -46.73 -19.64
CA LYS A 502 10.68 -46.92 -20.07
C LYS A 502 11.20 -45.79 -20.98
N SER A 503 10.35 -45.28 -21.89
CA SER A 503 10.67 -44.13 -22.76
C SER A 503 10.79 -42.82 -21.97
N CYS A 504 10.05 -42.71 -20.87
CA CYS A 504 10.00 -41.54 -20.03
C CYS A 504 11.21 -41.45 -19.10
N LEU A 505 11.59 -42.57 -18.47
CA LEU A 505 12.85 -42.72 -17.74
C LEU A 505 14.07 -42.48 -18.63
N THR A 506 14.01 -42.85 -19.91
CA THR A 506 15.10 -42.60 -20.88
C THR A 506 15.23 -41.11 -21.22
N HIS A 507 14.11 -40.38 -21.34
CA HIS A 507 14.11 -38.93 -21.54
C HIS A 507 14.59 -38.16 -20.29
N LEU A 508 14.11 -38.54 -19.10
CA LEU A 508 14.61 -37.98 -17.85
C LEU A 508 16.11 -38.24 -17.70
N LYS A 509 16.57 -39.46 -18.01
CA LYS A 509 17.97 -39.83 -17.97
C LYS A 509 18.82 -38.99 -18.93
N SER A 510 18.40 -38.76 -20.18
CA SER A 510 19.18 -37.90 -21.09
C SER A 510 19.22 -36.45 -20.63
N TYR A 511 18.14 -35.95 -20.01
CA TYR A 511 18.07 -34.60 -19.45
C TYR A 511 19.01 -34.45 -18.25
N PHE A 512 18.97 -35.40 -17.31
CA PHE A 512 19.88 -35.44 -16.16
C PHE A 512 21.34 -35.70 -16.57
N GLU A 513 21.60 -36.48 -17.62
CA GLU A 513 22.95 -36.69 -18.14
C GLU A 513 23.51 -35.40 -18.77
N GLN A 514 22.68 -34.62 -19.48
CA GLN A 514 23.03 -33.33 -20.05
C GLN A 514 23.34 -32.28 -18.96
N ASP A 515 22.51 -32.19 -17.91
CA ASP A 515 22.75 -31.28 -16.78
C ASP A 515 23.86 -31.77 -15.83
N SER A 516 24.09 -33.08 -15.72
CA SER A 516 25.21 -33.62 -14.91
C SER A 516 26.57 -33.20 -15.48
N SER A 517 26.66 -32.91 -16.79
CA SER A 517 27.90 -32.41 -17.40
C SER A 517 28.20 -30.97 -16.97
N LEU A 518 27.17 -30.12 -16.85
CA LEU A 518 27.26 -28.76 -16.32
C LEU A 518 27.56 -28.73 -14.82
N ILE A 519 27.00 -29.69 -14.06
CA ILE A 519 27.25 -29.85 -12.62
C ILE A 519 28.65 -30.42 -12.34
N LYS A 520 29.18 -31.31 -13.20
CA LYS A 520 30.55 -31.83 -13.09
C LYS A 520 31.60 -30.75 -13.33
N ASP A 521 31.35 -29.82 -14.26
CA ASP A 521 32.20 -28.64 -14.45
C ASP A 521 32.19 -27.73 -13.21
N ALA A 522 31.05 -27.60 -12.52
CA ALA A 522 30.95 -26.87 -11.25
C ALA A 522 31.59 -27.59 -10.05
N CYS A 523 31.54 -28.94 -10.00
CA CYS A 523 32.17 -29.76 -8.95
C CYS A 523 33.71 -29.76 -9.01
N SER A 524 34.33 -29.22 -10.07
CA SER A 524 35.79 -29.02 -10.15
C SER A 524 36.31 -27.89 -9.24
N ASN A 525 35.42 -27.00 -8.77
CA ASN A 525 35.73 -25.98 -7.77
C ASN A 525 35.37 -26.49 -6.36
N LYS A 526 36.38 -26.57 -5.47
CA LYS A 526 36.37 -27.24 -4.14
C LYS A 526 35.32 -26.76 -3.11
N LEU A 527 34.36 -25.89 -3.44
CA LEU A 527 33.45 -25.30 -2.45
C LEU A 527 32.19 -26.14 -2.13
N ASN A 528 31.86 -27.17 -2.93
CA ASN A 528 30.55 -27.86 -2.84
C ASN A 528 30.64 -29.40 -2.74
N GLN A 529 31.51 -29.92 -1.86
CA GLN A 529 31.72 -31.36 -1.70
C GLN A 529 30.48 -32.12 -1.19
N HIS A 530 29.57 -31.46 -0.45
CA HIS A 530 28.31 -32.05 0.01
C HIS A 530 27.28 -32.26 -1.10
N ILE A 531 27.25 -31.39 -2.11
CA ILE A 531 26.34 -31.50 -3.26
C ILE A 531 26.80 -32.62 -4.19
N CYS A 532 28.12 -32.76 -4.37
CA CYS A 532 28.67 -33.82 -5.22
C CYS A 532 28.41 -35.22 -4.60
N ASN A 533 28.49 -35.39 -3.27
CA ASN A 533 28.12 -36.65 -2.61
C ASN A 533 26.63 -37.01 -2.79
N TRP A 534 25.73 -36.02 -2.76
CA TRP A 534 24.31 -36.25 -2.99
C TRP A 534 23.99 -36.64 -4.44
N VAL A 535 24.72 -36.08 -5.42
CA VAL A 535 24.60 -36.46 -6.84
C VAL A 535 25.07 -37.90 -7.08
N ASP A 536 26.14 -38.33 -6.42
CA ASP A 536 26.61 -39.72 -6.49
C ASP A 536 25.62 -40.69 -5.83
N ASP A 537 25.05 -40.32 -4.68
CA ASP A 537 24.02 -41.11 -3.98
C ASP A 537 22.73 -41.26 -4.81
N VAL A 538 22.32 -40.21 -5.53
CA VAL A 538 21.17 -40.26 -6.46
C VAL A 538 21.51 -41.07 -7.72
N GLY A 539 22.73 -40.97 -8.23
CA GLY A 539 23.21 -41.76 -9.36
C GLY A 539 23.23 -43.26 -9.06
N ASP A 540 23.58 -43.65 -7.84
CA ASP A 540 23.58 -45.04 -7.41
C ASP A 540 22.18 -45.57 -7.08
N LEU A 541 21.27 -44.72 -6.59
CA LEU A 541 19.85 -45.05 -6.45
C LEU A 541 19.18 -45.32 -7.81
N ILE A 542 19.56 -44.56 -8.85
CA ILE A 542 19.07 -44.74 -10.24
C ILE A 542 19.64 -46.01 -10.89
N LYS A 543 20.83 -46.48 -10.49
CA LYS A 543 21.35 -47.79 -10.95
C LYS A 543 20.66 -48.97 -10.27
N TYR A 544 20.08 -48.75 -9.09
CA TYR A 544 19.43 -49.79 -8.28
C TYR A 544 17.94 -50.01 -8.65
N LEU A 545 17.32 -49.01 -9.28
CA LEU A 545 15.97 -49.06 -9.86
C LEU A 545 16.02 -49.44 -11.34
#